data_AF-A0A1J4K221-F1
#
_entry.id   AF-A0A1J4K221-F1
#
_cell.length_a   1.000
_cell.length_b   1.000
_cell.length_c   1.000
_cell.angle_alpha   90.00
_cell.angle_beta   90.00
_cell.angle_gamma   90.00
#
_symmetry.space_group_name_H-M   'P 1'
#
loop_
_entity.id
_entity.type
_entity.pdbx_description
1 polymer ?
#
loop_
_entity_poly.entity_id
_entity_poly.type
_entity_poly.pdbx_seq_one_letter_code
_entity_poly.pdbx_strand_id
1 'polypeptide(L)'
;MEEEEERQPSDYKVFVDNCDQYIGSAVSRFLAKKGFTVFGYGKSAPHKAIQLVSSRKEGILSTELSVFEMIEDTSAVTEALEIVNSNPLHRKISMVIFSPLLTWGGRVIPKEEEEDQKESPQDNENEEGNEEEDEDDGEPDQPITEEEYLNRVPHEIVKEQYRLESRALQLNEELERLRVFIFGVGLLYGLGENMLFPFFRALWEKKADCFPACKSHISCMHVENLGLVVKQLLEQPPEDGEDAHPPYYILSEAGCPSLRAIGRAFSKVLSDGKTCELTDPIPELHKLILTTELASESTFLQDVEAEDLHCGEGIIESAAKVVDEFRAKNHLEPLKVLVIGPPASGYTEVAQRISEKIGAPFVDPIQLVEEAKKETSEFGDEIRTMIEENENVVTDEIICKVAHKRMAQRDCRNYGWVISGYSDNLDRAAAIFDVGEEEQPSPHFEHIPTHVIVLEAKDDELEKKAALTSDDTEAFKKALKRYRYKNNGENNIFSFFDDRAIPSLICDAFESIDGMIFDFLGPKRDFGRPPEEIEAERLEAERIEKEKAEKAEKQRVEQLSEEKNKWDQGDGIHDVCVNRLEAVDEEFLAEKAKVLENYLEKEVLKHVVEGLVEVGKNMPKDPIDALAAFLFAQHRKLKHGH
;
A
#
# COMPACT_ATOMS: atom_id res chain seq x y z
N MET A 1 -51.59 18.54 7.89
CA MET A 1 -50.34 17.93 8.36
C MET A 1 -50.10 16.79 7.41
N GLU A 2 -49.45 17.09 6.30
CA GLU A 2 -48.85 16.04 5.47
C GLU A 2 -47.75 15.46 6.35
N GLU A 3 -47.81 14.15 6.63
CA GLU A 3 -46.69 13.43 7.22
C GLU A 3 -45.54 13.61 6.22
N GLU A 4 -44.53 14.41 6.58
CA GLU A 4 -43.29 14.47 5.81
C GLU A 4 -42.74 13.04 5.78
N GLU A 5 -42.76 12.40 4.60
CA GLU A 5 -42.14 11.09 4.43
C GLU A 5 -40.67 11.21 4.87
N GLU A 6 -40.28 10.45 5.89
CA GLU A 6 -38.89 10.39 6.34
C GLU A 6 -38.00 10.03 5.15
N ARG A 7 -37.08 10.94 4.81
CA ARG A 7 -36.12 10.74 3.72
C ARG A 7 -35.26 9.51 4.04
N GLN A 8 -35.10 8.63 3.06
CA GLN A 8 -34.17 7.52 3.17
C GLN A 8 -32.73 8.00 2.91
N PRO A 9 -31.70 7.33 3.45
CA PRO A 9 -30.31 7.66 3.18
C PRO A 9 -29.98 7.80 1.68
N SER A 10 -30.60 6.97 0.83
CA SER A 10 -30.41 7.01 -0.63
C SER A 10 -30.88 8.31 -1.29
N ASP A 11 -31.78 9.06 -0.64
CA ASP A 11 -32.33 10.30 -1.16
C ASP A 11 -31.34 11.46 -1.03
N TYR A 12 -30.35 11.33 -0.14
CA TYR A 12 -29.30 12.32 0.05
C TYR A 12 -28.18 12.14 -0.98
N LYS A 13 -27.86 13.24 -1.68
CA LYS A 13 -26.77 13.27 -2.65
C LYS A 13 -25.61 14.05 -2.08
N VAL A 14 -24.48 13.37 -1.87
CA VAL A 14 -23.29 13.93 -1.25
C VAL A 14 -22.14 13.88 -2.24
N PHE A 15 -21.44 15.00 -2.37
CA PHE A 15 -20.17 15.07 -3.10
C PHE A 15 -19.01 15.02 -2.10
N VAL A 16 -18.01 14.20 -2.35
CA VAL A 16 -16.78 14.11 -1.53
C VAL A 16 -15.57 14.30 -2.42
N ASP A 17 -14.84 15.40 -2.21
CA ASP A 17 -13.58 15.66 -2.90
C ASP A 17 -12.47 14.76 -2.37
N ASN A 18 -11.43 14.54 -3.19
CA ASN A 18 -10.28 13.69 -2.84
C ASN A 18 -10.69 12.36 -2.18
N CYS A 19 -11.73 11.70 -2.71
CA CYS A 19 -12.32 10.51 -2.11
C CYS A 19 -11.37 9.29 -2.07
N ASP A 20 -10.24 9.36 -2.76
CA ASP A 20 -9.15 8.39 -2.72
C ASP A 20 -8.07 8.71 -1.67
N GLN A 21 -8.13 9.87 -1.02
CA GLN A 21 -7.20 10.30 0.04
C GLN A 21 -7.76 10.01 1.44
N TYR A 22 -6.98 10.30 2.48
CA TYR A 22 -7.25 9.87 3.86
C TYR A 22 -8.65 10.23 4.38
N ILE A 23 -8.97 11.52 4.51
CA ILE A 23 -10.28 12.00 5.01
C ILE A 23 -11.39 11.66 4.02
N GLY A 24 -11.21 11.98 2.74
CA GLY A 24 -12.22 11.75 1.71
C GLY A 24 -12.61 10.27 1.57
N SER A 25 -11.66 9.35 1.70
CA SER A 25 -11.90 7.90 1.68
C SER A 25 -12.63 7.41 2.91
N ALA A 26 -12.33 7.94 4.10
CA ALA A 26 -13.04 7.58 5.32
C ALA A 26 -14.51 8.01 5.25
N VAL A 27 -14.75 9.29 4.96
CA VAL A 27 -16.11 9.87 4.87
C VAL A 27 -16.94 9.19 3.79
N SER A 28 -16.40 9.07 2.57
CA SER A 28 -17.14 8.51 1.45
C SER A 28 -17.46 7.02 1.64
N ARG A 29 -16.53 6.23 2.20
CA ARG A 29 -16.80 4.81 2.52
C ARG A 29 -17.86 4.67 3.61
N PHE A 30 -17.78 5.49 4.66
CA PHE A 30 -18.78 5.49 5.73
C PHE A 30 -20.19 5.76 5.20
N LEU A 31 -20.36 6.85 4.45
CA LEU A 31 -21.65 7.23 3.87
C LEU A 31 -22.17 6.17 2.90
N ALA A 32 -21.30 5.63 2.03
CA ALA A 32 -21.66 4.57 1.10
C ALA A 32 -22.12 3.29 1.81
N LYS A 33 -21.47 2.90 2.92
CA LYS A 33 -21.89 1.75 3.74
C LYS A 33 -23.25 1.98 4.41
N LYS A 34 -23.57 3.23 4.76
CA LYS A 34 -24.86 3.65 5.35
C LYS A 34 -25.97 3.87 4.31
N GLY A 35 -25.69 3.67 3.01
CA GLY A 35 -26.68 3.69 1.94
C GLY A 35 -26.91 5.06 1.28
N PHE A 36 -26.07 6.05 1.57
CA PHE A 36 -26.14 7.37 0.94
C PHE A 36 -25.71 7.34 -0.53
N THR A 37 -26.27 8.24 -1.36
CA THR A 37 -25.82 8.42 -2.74
C THR A 37 -24.57 9.29 -2.76
N VAL A 38 -23.40 8.68 -2.93
CA VAL A 38 -22.09 9.35 -2.86
C VAL A 38 -21.47 9.53 -4.25
N PHE A 39 -21.17 10.78 -4.58
CA PHE A 39 -20.38 11.18 -5.73
C PHE A 39 -18.96 11.55 -5.28
N GLY A 40 -17.94 10.90 -5.83
CA GLY A 40 -16.54 11.12 -5.46
C GLY A 40 -15.76 11.86 -6.55
N TYR A 41 -14.79 12.68 -6.17
CA TYR A 41 -13.73 13.15 -7.06
C TYR A 41 -12.39 12.63 -6.58
N GLY A 42 -11.54 12.13 -7.49
CA GLY A 42 -10.28 11.47 -7.14
C GLY A 42 -9.82 10.51 -8.22
N LYS A 43 -8.69 9.83 -8.02
CA LYS A 43 -8.14 8.87 -8.99
C LYS A 43 -8.91 7.55 -9.01
N SER A 44 -9.49 7.15 -7.87
CA SER A 44 -10.18 5.87 -7.73
C SER A 44 -11.30 5.94 -6.69
N ALA A 45 -12.31 5.08 -6.82
CA ALA A 45 -13.40 4.98 -5.85
C ALA A 45 -13.01 4.00 -4.73
N PRO A 46 -13.02 4.40 -3.44
CA PRO A 46 -12.64 3.52 -2.34
C PRO A 46 -13.73 2.49 -1.98
N HIS A 47 -14.93 2.62 -2.56
CA HIS A 47 -16.03 1.67 -2.41
C HIS A 47 -16.84 1.58 -3.69
N LYS A 48 -17.32 0.37 -4.01
CA LYS A 48 -18.07 0.06 -5.24
C LYS A 48 -19.34 0.87 -5.48
N ALA A 49 -19.93 1.41 -4.40
CA ALA A 49 -21.16 2.20 -4.47
C ALA A 49 -20.91 3.70 -4.76
N ILE A 50 -19.65 4.14 -4.77
CA ILE A 50 -19.29 5.55 -5.03
C ILE A 50 -19.19 5.77 -6.54
N GLN A 51 -19.81 6.84 -7.03
CA GLN A 51 -19.77 7.23 -8.44
C GLN A 51 -18.77 8.37 -8.64
N LEU A 52 -17.75 8.17 -9.48
CA LEU A 52 -16.78 9.23 -9.76
C LEU A 52 -17.36 10.26 -10.73
N VAL A 53 -17.17 11.54 -10.41
CA VAL A 53 -17.52 12.67 -11.28
C VAL A 53 -16.32 13.19 -12.06
N SER A 54 -16.58 13.86 -13.18
CA SER A 54 -15.51 14.34 -14.07
C SER A 54 -14.87 15.65 -13.62
N SER A 55 -15.53 16.42 -12.76
CA SER A 55 -15.04 17.71 -12.26
C SER A 55 -15.67 18.09 -10.93
N ARG A 56 -14.96 18.90 -10.13
CA ARG A 56 -15.49 19.48 -8.88
C ARG A 56 -16.77 20.29 -9.13
N LYS A 57 -16.83 21.02 -10.24
CA LYS A 57 -18.02 21.79 -10.62
C LYS A 57 -19.26 20.92 -10.79
N GLU A 58 -19.11 19.77 -11.46
CA GLU A 58 -20.20 18.80 -11.61
C GLU A 58 -20.65 18.27 -10.25
N GLY A 59 -19.70 17.87 -9.39
CA GLY A 59 -19.99 17.41 -8.03
C GLY A 59 -20.75 18.44 -7.21
N ILE A 60 -20.15 19.62 -7.00
CA ILE A 60 -20.67 20.69 -6.15
C ILE A 60 -22.08 21.13 -6.56
N LEU A 61 -22.30 21.36 -7.86
CA LEU A 61 -23.57 21.93 -8.33
C LEU A 61 -24.69 20.89 -8.48
N SER A 62 -24.38 19.59 -8.44
CA SER A 62 -25.35 18.51 -8.62
C SER A 62 -25.84 17.87 -7.32
N THR A 63 -25.11 18.06 -6.21
CA THR A 63 -25.39 17.47 -4.89
C THR A 63 -26.02 18.47 -3.91
N GLU A 64 -26.44 17.99 -2.74
CA GLU A 64 -26.99 18.82 -1.66
C GLU A 64 -25.90 19.25 -0.68
N LEU A 65 -24.90 18.38 -0.47
CA LEU A 65 -23.77 18.63 0.42
C LEU A 65 -22.46 18.24 -0.27
N SER A 66 -21.43 19.06 -0.10
CA SER A 66 -20.08 18.83 -0.61
C SER A 66 -19.08 18.82 0.53
N VAL A 67 -18.22 17.79 0.59
CA VAL A 67 -17.20 17.61 1.63
C VAL A 67 -15.82 17.89 1.06
N PHE A 68 -15.06 18.72 1.76
CA PHE A 68 -13.68 19.08 1.46
C PHE A 68 -12.82 18.99 2.72
N GLU A 69 -11.52 18.83 2.51
CA GLU A 69 -10.50 19.00 3.54
C GLU A 69 -9.45 20.00 3.03
N MET A 70 -8.78 20.67 3.97
CA MET A 70 -7.63 21.53 3.66
C MET A 70 -6.54 21.48 4.73
N ILE A 71 -6.27 20.28 5.26
CA ILE A 71 -5.27 20.10 6.32
C ILE A 71 -3.88 20.42 5.76
N GLU A 72 -3.50 19.73 4.69
CA GLU A 72 -2.18 19.89 4.05
C GLU A 72 -2.24 20.75 2.78
N ASP A 73 -3.31 20.61 1.99
CA ASP A 73 -3.45 21.28 0.70
C ASP A 73 -4.72 22.12 0.62
N THR A 74 -4.62 23.34 0.10
CA THR A 74 -5.74 24.29 0.03
C THR A 74 -6.36 24.39 -1.36
N SER A 75 -5.84 23.67 -2.35
CA SER A 75 -6.22 23.85 -3.76
C SER A 75 -7.67 23.47 -4.02
N ALA A 76 -8.13 22.37 -3.43
CA ALA A 76 -9.50 21.87 -3.58
C ALA A 76 -10.54 22.87 -3.07
N VAL A 77 -10.31 23.42 -1.87
CA VAL A 77 -11.20 24.42 -1.26
C VAL A 77 -11.15 25.73 -2.06
N THR A 78 -9.97 26.17 -2.50
CA THR A 78 -9.83 27.39 -3.32
C THR A 78 -10.68 27.28 -4.60
N GLU A 79 -10.54 26.19 -5.36
CA GLU A 79 -11.34 25.95 -6.56
C GLU A 79 -12.84 25.86 -6.25
N ALA A 80 -13.22 25.19 -5.16
CA ALA A 80 -14.61 25.07 -4.76
C ALA A 80 -15.25 26.43 -4.44
N LEU A 81 -14.54 27.31 -3.72
CA LEU A 81 -15.00 28.67 -3.43
C LEU A 81 -15.10 29.53 -4.69
N GLU A 82 -14.18 29.38 -5.64
CA GLU A 82 -14.28 30.04 -6.96
C GLU A 82 -15.48 29.55 -7.76
N ILE A 83 -15.77 28.25 -7.74
CA ILE A 83 -16.91 27.65 -8.42
C ILE A 83 -18.23 28.21 -7.87
N VAL A 84 -18.43 28.21 -6.55
CA VAL A 84 -19.69 28.70 -5.97
C VAL A 84 -19.86 30.21 -6.15
N ASN A 85 -18.77 30.97 -6.10
CA ASN A 85 -18.79 32.42 -6.30
C ASN A 85 -19.07 32.82 -7.77
N SER A 86 -18.61 32.00 -8.72
CA SER A 86 -18.69 32.35 -10.16
C SER A 86 -19.92 31.78 -10.87
N ASN A 87 -20.72 30.94 -10.20
CA ASN A 87 -21.87 30.27 -10.81
C ASN A 87 -23.16 30.54 -10.02
N PRO A 88 -24.30 30.76 -10.69
CA PRO A 88 -25.58 30.92 -10.00
C PRO A 88 -26.00 29.60 -9.33
N LEU A 89 -26.29 29.66 -8.03
CA LEU A 89 -26.76 28.50 -7.28
C LEU A 89 -28.28 28.34 -7.48
N HIS A 90 -28.68 27.27 -8.18
CA HIS A 90 -30.10 27.01 -8.47
C HIS A 90 -30.85 26.28 -7.34
N ARG A 91 -30.13 25.76 -6.35
CA ARG A 91 -30.63 25.05 -5.17
C ARG A 91 -29.80 25.45 -3.95
N LYS A 92 -30.28 25.13 -2.74
CA LYS A 92 -29.47 25.28 -1.53
C LYS A 92 -28.37 24.21 -1.57
N ILE A 93 -27.12 24.60 -1.33
CA ILE A 93 -25.95 23.71 -1.31
C ILE A 93 -25.23 23.94 0.01
N SER A 94 -24.92 22.85 0.71
CA SER A 94 -24.08 22.86 1.90
C SER A 94 -22.64 22.48 1.53
N MET A 95 -21.66 23.17 2.11
CA MET A 95 -20.24 22.85 2.01
C MET A 95 -19.71 22.56 3.41
N VAL A 96 -19.07 21.42 3.58
CA VAL A 96 -18.37 21.01 4.80
C VAL A 96 -16.88 21.05 4.52
N ILE A 97 -16.14 21.79 5.33
CA ILE A 97 -14.69 21.97 5.19
C ILE A 97 -14.00 21.53 6.48
N PHE A 98 -13.21 20.46 6.41
CA PHE A 98 -12.32 20.06 7.50
C PHE A 98 -11.03 20.88 7.43
N SER A 99 -10.75 21.64 8.48
CA SER A 99 -9.64 22.59 8.60
C SER A 99 -8.74 22.22 9.77
N PRO A 100 -7.42 22.45 9.72
CA PRO A 100 -6.55 22.10 10.83
C PRO A 100 -6.82 23.02 12.03
N LEU A 101 -6.97 22.45 13.23
CA LEU A 101 -7.15 23.21 14.47
C LEU A 101 -5.97 24.15 14.77
N LEU A 102 -4.82 23.93 14.12
CA LEU A 102 -3.66 24.83 14.14
C LEU A 102 -3.98 26.27 13.69
N THR A 103 -5.14 26.54 13.07
CA THR A 103 -5.65 27.91 12.88
C THR A 103 -5.91 28.66 14.20
N TRP A 104 -5.87 27.97 15.33
CA TRP A 104 -5.90 28.51 16.69
C TRP A 104 -4.53 28.50 17.39
N GLY A 105 -3.52 27.90 16.77
CA GLY A 105 -2.23 27.59 17.40
C GLY A 105 -1.32 28.79 17.69
N GLY A 106 -1.69 29.99 17.25
CA GLY A 106 -0.98 31.23 17.57
C GLY A 106 -1.48 31.91 18.85
N ARG A 107 -2.41 31.30 19.59
CA ARG A 107 -2.95 31.85 20.84
C ARG A 107 -1.86 31.96 21.92
N VAL A 108 -1.95 32.99 22.74
CA VAL A 108 -1.10 33.14 23.93
C VAL A 108 -1.87 32.56 25.11
N ILE A 109 -1.43 31.40 25.61
CA ILE A 109 -1.99 30.79 26.82
C ILE A 109 -1.44 31.56 28.03
N PRO A 110 -2.29 32.16 28.88
CA PRO A 110 -1.85 32.79 30.11
C PRO A 110 -1.19 31.73 31.00
N LYS A 111 0.09 31.92 31.36
CA LYS A 111 0.71 31.08 32.39
C LYS A 111 0.11 31.47 33.74
N GLU A 112 -0.51 30.53 34.45
CA GLU A 112 -0.83 30.76 35.85
C GLU A 112 0.47 31.03 36.63
N GLU A 113 0.47 32.03 37.51
CA GLU A 113 1.62 32.30 38.39
C GLU A 113 1.74 31.13 39.37
N GLU A 114 2.68 30.21 39.14
CA GLU A 114 3.01 29.14 40.09
C GLU A 114 3.37 29.79 41.45
N GLU A 115 2.50 29.65 42.45
CA GLU A 115 2.87 29.92 43.83
C GLU A 115 3.93 28.89 44.25
N ASP A 116 5.18 29.34 44.34
CA ASP A 116 6.34 28.63 44.90
C ASP A 116 6.02 27.93 46.24
N GLN A 117 5.50 26.70 46.20
CA GLN A 117 5.56 25.79 47.34
C GLN A 117 6.82 24.93 47.22
N LYS A 118 7.91 25.49 47.77
CA LYS A 118 9.14 24.76 48.07
C LYS A 118 8.85 23.62 49.05
N GLU A 119 8.78 22.39 48.56
CA GLU A 119 9.13 21.22 49.36
C GLU A 119 10.53 20.74 48.98
N SER A 120 11.37 20.61 50.00
CA SER A 120 12.79 20.26 49.93
C SER A 120 13.01 18.80 49.52
N PRO A 121 14.07 18.48 48.75
CA PRO A 121 14.37 17.10 48.39
C PRO A 121 14.95 16.35 49.59
N GLN A 122 14.33 15.23 49.97
CA GLN A 122 14.96 14.20 50.78
C GLN A 122 15.57 13.17 49.83
N ASP A 123 16.89 13.08 49.88
CA ASP A 123 17.69 12.06 49.20
C ASP A 123 17.28 10.66 49.66
N ASN A 124 16.76 9.86 48.73
CA ASN A 124 16.78 8.41 48.80
C ASN A 124 17.48 7.89 47.56
N GLU A 125 18.79 7.73 47.66
CA GLU A 125 19.58 6.94 46.73
C GLU A 125 19.22 5.46 46.92
N ASN A 126 18.48 4.89 45.97
CA ASN A 126 18.53 3.48 45.63
C ASN A 126 18.50 3.37 44.09
N GLU A 127 19.68 3.15 43.52
CA GLU A 127 19.85 2.71 42.13
C GLU A 127 19.45 1.22 42.04
N GLU A 128 18.44 0.91 41.22
CA GLU A 128 18.45 -0.17 40.21
C GLU A 128 17.03 -0.35 39.62
N GLY A 129 16.83 0.16 38.40
CA GLY A 129 15.61 0.01 37.60
C GLY A 129 15.06 1.34 37.11
N ASN A 130 15.51 1.82 35.95
CA ASN A 130 14.88 2.94 35.25
C ASN A 130 13.51 2.48 34.69
N GLU A 131 12.53 2.35 35.56
CA GLU A 131 11.14 2.59 35.20
C GLU A 131 10.98 4.10 35.37
N GLU A 132 10.86 4.84 34.26
CA GLU A 132 10.42 6.24 34.33
C GLU A 132 9.06 6.20 35.05
N GLU A 133 9.06 6.56 36.35
CA GLU A 133 7.83 6.77 37.11
C GLU A 133 6.90 7.63 36.26
N ASP A 134 5.62 7.24 36.21
CA ASP A 134 4.57 7.90 35.45
C ASP A 134 4.43 9.37 35.89
N GLU A 135 5.33 10.25 35.42
CA GLU A 135 5.13 11.70 35.49
C GLU A 135 3.85 11.98 34.69
N ASP A 136 2.80 12.32 35.42
CA ASP A 136 1.58 12.91 34.89
C ASP A 136 1.97 14.22 34.18
N ASP A 137 1.63 14.34 32.90
CA ASP A 137 1.94 15.55 32.13
C ASP A 137 1.03 16.73 32.50
N GLY A 138 0.13 16.54 33.47
CA GLY A 138 -0.83 17.52 33.96
C GLY A 138 -2.07 17.60 33.08
N GLU A 139 -3.09 18.30 33.56
CA GLU A 139 -4.27 18.66 32.75
C GLU A 139 -3.91 19.80 31.77
N PRO A 140 -4.58 19.88 30.61
CA PRO A 140 -4.33 20.94 29.65
C PRO A 140 -4.72 22.32 30.19
N ASP A 141 -3.86 23.32 29.97
CA ASP A 141 -4.16 24.72 30.29
C ASP A 141 -5.22 25.27 29.32
N GLN A 142 -6.42 25.56 29.83
CA GLN A 142 -7.53 26.24 29.15
C GLN A 142 -7.84 25.66 27.73
N PRO A 143 -8.68 24.62 27.64
CA PRO A 143 -9.11 24.05 26.36
C PRO A 143 -9.76 25.09 25.43
N ILE A 144 -9.52 24.97 24.12
CA ILE A 144 -10.16 25.80 23.10
C ILE A 144 -11.64 25.43 23.00
N THR A 145 -12.51 26.45 22.97
CA THR A 145 -13.95 26.30 22.72
C THR A 145 -14.42 27.26 21.62
N GLU A 146 -15.55 26.96 20.97
CA GLU A 146 -16.10 27.82 19.91
C GLU A 146 -16.55 29.20 20.43
N GLU A 147 -16.82 29.34 21.73
CA GLU A 147 -17.17 30.63 22.35
C GLU A 147 -16.04 31.67 22.17
N GLU A 148 -14.80 31.21 22.11
CA GLU A 148 -13.60 32.04 21.95
C GLU A 148 -13.24 32.33 20.49
N TYR A 149 -14.13 32.02 19.52
CA TYR A 149 -13.86 32.14 18.07
C TYR A 149 -13.23 33.49 17.65
N LEU A 150 -13.66 34.60 18.26
CA LEU A 150 -13.15 35.93 17.92
C LEU A 150 -11.69 36.17 18.37
N ASN A 151 -11.17 35.36 19.29
CA ASN A 151 -9.80 35.44 19.81
C ASN A 151 -8.79 34.61 19.02
N ARG A 152 -9.26 33.95 17.95
CA ARG A 152 -8.46 33.02 17.16
C ARG A 152 -7.28 33.68 16.47
N VAL A 153 -6.10 33.11 16.67
CA VAL A 153 -4.86 33.53 16.01
C VAL A 153 -4.22 32.31 15.33
N PRO A 154 -4.04 32.32 13.99
CA PRO A 154 -3.44 31.19 13.30
C PRO A 154 -1.92 31.19 13.41
N HIS A 155 -1.33 29.99 13.42
CA HIS A 155 0.09 29.84 13.17
C HIS A 155 0.46 30.31 11.74
N GLU A 156 1.69 30.81 11.53
CA GLU A 156 2.13 31.38 10.25
C GLU A 156 1.92 30.42 9.07
N ILE A 157 2.28 29.14 9.28
CA ILE A 157 2.22 28.08 8.25
C ILE A 157 0.79 27.79 7.76
N VAL A 158 -0.24 28.07 8.57
CA VAL A 158 -1.66 27.83 8.23
C VAL A 158 -2.45 29.12 8.01
N LYS A 159 -1.78 30.25 7.75
CA LYS A 159 -2.45 31.51 7.44
C LYS A 159 -3.36 31.44 6.22
N GLU A 160 -3.02 30.60 5.24
CA GLU A 160 -3.83 30.46 4.03
C GLU A 160 -5.13 29.70 4.31
N GLN A 161 -5.08 28.63 5.09
CA GLN A 161 -6.24 27.91 5.60
C GLN A 161 -7.17 28.89 6.33
N TYR A 162 -6.64 29.68 7.28
CA TYR A 162 -7.41 30.70 8.00
C TYR A 162 -8.09 31.74 7.08
N ARG A 163 -7.40 32.16 6.01
CA ARG A 163 -7.98 33.07 5.00
C ARG A 163 -9.11 32.42 4.22
N LEU A 164 -8.96 31.17 3.82
CA LEU A 164 -9.99 30.43 3.10
C LEU A 164 -11.21 30.15 3.97
N GLU A 165 -11.02 29.85 5.26
CA GLU A 165 -12.12 29.77 6.23
C GLU A 165 -12.91 31.08 6.26
N SER A 166 -12.20 32.19 6.43
CA SER A 166 -12.81 33.53 6.48
C SER A 166 -13.55 33.86 5.18
N ARG A 167 -12.98 33.48 4.03
CA ARG A 167 -13.62 33.67 2.72
C ARG A 167 -14.85 32.77 2.55
N ALA A 168 -14.81 31.53 3.01
CA ALA A 168 -15.94 30.61 2.95
C ALA A 168 -17.11 31.11 3.80
N LEU A 169 -16.84 31.59 5.02
CA LEU A 169 -17.85 32.21 5.88
C LEU A 169 -18.37 33.53 5.30
N GLN A 170 -17.53 34.34 4.67
CA GLN A 170 -17.99 35.53 3.96
C GLN A 170 -18.96 35.17 2.82
N LEU A 171 -18.63 34.13 2.04
CA LEU A 171 -19.50 33.64 0.96
C LEU A 171 -20.81 33.05 1.47
N ASN A 172 -20.81 32.44 2.66
CA ASN A 172 -22.01 31.98 3.36
C ASN A 172 -23.02 33.13 3.57
N GLU A 173 -22.53 34.30 3.96
CA GLU A 173 -23.36 35.50 4.14
C GLU A 173 -23.75 36.17 2.81
N GLU A 174 -22.85 36.17 1.83
CA GLU A 174 -23.06 36.82 0.53
C GLU A 174 -24.05 36.05 -0.38
N LEU A 175 -24.12 34.72 -0.25
CA LEU A 175 -24.87 33.85 -1.13
C LEU A 175 -26.03 33.16 -0.39
N GLU A 176 -27.26 33.64 -0.59
CA GLU A 176 -28.49 33.13 0.06
C GLU A 176 -28.73 31.61 -0.06
N ARG A 177 -28.11 30.95 -1.03
CA ARG A 177 -28.27 29.52 -1.33
C ARG A 177 -27.04 28.68 -1.01
N LEU A 178 -26.01 29.28 -0.43
CA LEU A 178 -24.84 28.57 0.08
C LEU A 178 -24.98 28.44 1.60
N ARG A 179 -24.65 27.27 2.13
CA ARG A 179 -24.42 27.07 3.56
C ARG A 179 -23.02 26.50 3.74
N VAL A 180 -22.21 27.08 4.60
CA VAL A 180 -20.84 26.61 4.86
C VAL A 180 -20.74 26.18 6.31
N PHE A 181 -20.12 25.02 6.54
CA PHE A 181 -19.72 24.52 7.85
C PHE A 181 -18.22 24.27 7.83
N ILE A 182 -17.52 24.83 8.81
CA ILE A 182 -16.09 24.63 8.98
C ILE A 182 -15.89 23.81 10.26
N PHE A 183 -15.08 22.76 10.17
CA PHE A 183 -14.74 21.92 11.31
C PHE A 183 -13.23 21.96 11.55
N GLY A 184 -12.83 22.55 12.68
CA GLY A 184 -11.47 22.51 13.18
C GLY A 184 -11.17 21.12 13.76
N VAL A 185 -10.21 20.41 13.18
CA VAL A 185 -9.81 19.07 13.61
C VAL A 185 -8.37 19.07 14.13
N GLY A 186 -8.15 18.42 15.28
CA GLY A 186 -6.81 18.21 15.84
C GLY A 186 -6.09 17.01 15.18
N LEU A 187 -5.58 16.10 16.00
CA LEU A 187 -4.93 14.88 15.52
C LEU A 187 -5.96 13.88 15.00
N LEU A 188 -6.04 13.73 13.69
CA LEU A 188 -6.80 12.66 13.06
C LEU A 188 -6.01 11.35 13.07
N TYR A 189 -6.64 10.28 13.57
CA TYR A 189 -6.05 8.94 13.65
C TYR A 189 -6.98 7.85 13.10
N GLY A 190 -6.45 6.64 12.94
CA GLY A 190 -7.17 5.50 12.36
C GLY A 190 -6.79 5.19 10.91
N LEU A 191 -7.29 4.07 10.38
CA LEU A 191 -7.15 3.67 8.97
C LEU A 191 -5.71 3.63 8.41
N GLY A 192 -4.72 3.29 9.23
CA GLY A 192 -3.30 3.21 8.83
C GLY A 192 -2.44 4.41 9.19
N GLU A 193 -2.85 5.09 10.28
CA GLU A 193 -2.12 6.03 11.14
C GLU A 193 -1.35 7.21 10.52
N ASN A 194 -1.65 7.60 9.29
CA ASN A 194 -1.53 8.98 8.80
C ASN A 194 -0.26 9.75 9.26
N MET A 195 -0.40 10.79 10.09
CA MET A 195 0.72 11.60 10.61
C MET A 195 1.67 10.81 11.54
N LEU A 196 1.19 9.74 12.18
CA LEU A 196 1.96 8.87 13.06
C LEU A 196 2.63 7.69 12.33
N PHE A 197 2.34 7.50 11.03
CA PHE A 197 2.85 6.39 10.23
C PHE A 197 4.37 6.24 10.27
N PRO A 198 5.18 7.31 10.18
CA PRO A 198 6.63 7.17 10.29
C PRO A 198 7.07 6.58 11.62
N PHE A 199 6.39 6.91 12.72
CA PHE A 199 6.71 6.41 14.06
C PHE A 199 6.30 4.96 14.22
N PHE A 200 5.07 4.62 13.79
CA PHE A 200 4.56 3.26 13.85
C PHE A 200 5.45 2.31 13.03
N ARG A 201 5.80 2.73 11.82
CA ARG A 201 6.72 1.98 10.96
C ARG A 201 8.10 1.81 11.59
N ALA A 202 8.68 2.87 12.16
CA ALA A 202 10.01 2.81 12.77
C ALA A 202 10.06 1.85 13.96
N LEU A 203 9.04 1.87 14.83
CA LEU A 203 8.89 0.93 15.94
C LEU A 203 8.66 -0.50 15.42
N TRP A 204 7.77 -0.66 14.44
CA TRP A 204 7.47 -1.97 13.85
C TRP A 204 8.68 -2.61 13.17
N GLU A 205 9.51 -1.83 12.48
CA GLU A 205 10.74 -2.32 11.83
C GLU A 205 11.92 -2.44 12.81
N LYS A 206 11.73 -2.11 14.09
CA LYS A 206 12.78 -2.04 15.13
C LYS A 206 13.95 -1.12 14.74
N LYS A 207 13.64 -0.05 13.99
CA LYS A 207 14.60 1.02 13.65
C LYS A 207 14.65 2.10 14.73
N ALA A 208 13.60 2.18 15.55
CA ALA A 208 13.53 3.02 16.72
C ALA A 208 13.12 2.17 17.93
N ASP A 209 13.66 2.50 19.09
CA ASP A 209 13.33 1.82 20.35
C ASP A 209 12.19 2.54 21.11
N CYS A 210 11.93 3.81 20.81
CA CYS A 210 11.02 4.69 21.53
C CYS A 210 10.10 5.49 20.60
N PHE A 211 8.89 5.82 21.06
CA PHE A 211 7.95 6.65 20.32
C PHE A 211 8.29 8.15 20.48
N PRO A 212 8.47 8.92 19.38
CA PRO A 212 8.73 10.36 19.47
C PRO A 212 7.50 11.11 20.02
N ALA A 213 7.66 11.86 21.10
CA ALA A 213 6.57 12.54 21.78
C ALA A 213 6.97 13.87 22.45
N CYS A 214 5.98 14.61 22.95
CA CYS A 214 6.16 15.82 23.74
C CYS A 214 5.03 15.96 24.78
N LYS A 215 5.13 16.96 25.68
CA LYS A 215 4.15 17.19 26.76
C LYS A 215 2.87 17.91 26.30
N SER A 216 2.81 18.43 25.07
CA SER A 216 1.65 19.18 24.58
C SER A 216 0.42 18.30 24.45
N HIS A 217 -0.75 18.86 24.77
CA HIS A 217 -2.02 18.18 24.66
C HIS A 217 -2.69 18.49 23.33
N ILE A 218 -3.35 17.49 22.77
CA ILE A 218 -3.99 17.59 21.46
C ILE A 218 -5.31 16.86 21.44
N SER A 219 -6.33 17.56 20.97
CA SER A 219 -7.61 16.95 20.66
C SER A 219 -7.48 15.93 19.55
N CYS A 220 -8.05 14.75 19.77
CA CYS A 220 -7.99 13.64 18.84
C CYS A 220 -9.38 13.35 18.26
N MET A 221 -9.40 12.79 17.05
CA MET A 221 -10.63 12.31 16.42
C MET A 221 -10.31 11.16 15.48
N HIS A 222 -10.99 10.03 15.65
CA HIS A 222 -10.89 8.95 14.69
C HIS A 222 -11.50 9.37 13.35
N VAL A 223 -10.77 9.18 12.25
CA VAL A 223 -11.13 9.73 10.94
C VAL A 223 -12.46 9.17 10.38
N GLU A 224 -12.89 7.96 10.77
CA GLU A 224 -14.20 7.42 10.37
C GLU A 224 -15.37 8.19 11.00
N ASN A 225 -15.18 8.82 12.17
CA ASN A 225 -16.23 9.61 12.84
C ASN A 225 -16.56 10.90 12.07
N LEU A 226 -15.68 11.37 11.18
CA LEU A 226 -16.00 12.48 10.27
C LEU A 226 -17.17 12.14 9.33
N GLY A 227 -17.36 10.85 8.99
CA GLY A 227 -18.54 10.40 8.26
C GLY A 227 -19.83 10.52 9.07
N LEU A 228 -19.76 10.31 10.39
CA LEU A 228 -20.89 10.49 11.31
C LEU A 228 -21.30 11.97 11.38
N VAL A 229 -20.33 12.88 11.47
CA VAL A 229 -20.57 14.34 11.44
C VAL A 229 -21.32 14.73 10.16
N VAL A 230 -20.88 14.24 9.00
CA VAL A 230 -21.55 14.54 7.72
C VAL A 230 -22.97 13.95 7.67
N LYS A 231 -23.16 12.73 8.21
CA LYS A 231 -24.50 12.13 8.34
C LYS A 231 -25.41 12.99 9.21
N GLN A 232 -24.93 13.45 10.36
CA GLN A 232 -25.70 14.30 11.28
C GLN A 232 -26.09 15.62 10.61
N LEU A 233 -25.19 16.25 9.84
CA LEU A 233 -25.52 17.47 9.08
C LEU A 233 -26.58 17.26 7.99
N LEU A 234 -26.65 16.07 7.39
CA LEU A 234 -27.64 15.74 6.36
C LEU A 234 -29.02 15.46 6.97
N GLU A 235 -29.05 14.73 8.07
CA GLU A 235 -30.29 14.27 8.72
C GLU A 235 -30.86 15.33 9.69
N GLN A 236 -29.98 16.01 10.41
CA GLN A 236 -30.30 16.95 11.50
C GLN A 236 -29.37 18.19 11.43
N PRO A 237 -29.48 19.01 10.37
CA PRO A 237 -28.67 20.22 10.26
C PRO A 237 -28.96 21.18 11.42
N PRO A 238 -27.95 21.87 11.99
CA PRO A 238 -28.16 22.88 13.02
C PRO A 238 -29.16 23.94 12.55
N GLU A 239 -29.98 24.48 13.45
CA GLU A 239 -30.91 25.58 13.13
C GLU A 239 -30.14 26.90 12.96
N ASP A 240 -30.59 27.75 12.03
CA ASP A 240 -30.05 29.10 11.84
C ASP A 240 -30.57 30.01 12.97
N GLY A 241 -29.87 30.04 14.12
CA GLY A 241 -30.22 30.89 15.27
C GLY A 241 -29.72 32.33 15.11
N GLU A 242 -30.54 33.33 15.50
CA GLU A 242 -30.18 34.77 15.44
C GLU A 242 -28.99 35.15 16.34
N ASP A 243 -28.64 34.31 17.33
CA ASP A 243 -27.53 34.49 18.29
C ASP A 243 -26.39 33.46 18.11
N ALA A 244 -26.36 32.70 17.02
CA ALA A 244 -25.35 31.66 16.82
C ALA A 244 -23.99 32.25 16.38
N HIS A 245 -22.90 31.73 16.97
CA HIS A 245 -21.54 31.95 16.45
C HIS A 245 -21.46 31.60 14.95
N PRO A 246 -20.48 32.12 14.19
CA PRO A 246 -20.25 31.69 12.82
C PRO A 246 -20.22 30.15 12.75
N PRO A 247 -20.68 29.50 11.66
CA PRO A 247 -20.76 28.04 11.53
C PRO A 247 -19.37 27.38 11.43
N TYR A 248 -18.62 27.53 12.51
CA TYR A 248 -17.29 27.01 12.78
C TYR A 248 -17.40 26.19 14.06
N TYR A 249 -17.07 24.91 13.95
CA TYR A 249 -17.16 23.94 15.03
C TYR A 249 -15.81 23.29 15.24
N ILE A 250 -15.56 22.82 16.45
CA ILE A 250 -14.40 22.02 16.80
C ILE A 250 -14.85 20.57 16.91
N LEU A 251 -14.08 19.66 16.33
CA LEU A 251 -14.31 18.23 16.45
C LEU A 251 -13.20 17.60 17.29
N SER A 252 -13.58 17.12 18.46
CA SER A 252 -12.73 16.38 19.38
C SER A 252 -13.54 15.27 20.05
N GLU A 253 -12.86 14.17 20.33
CA GLU A 253 -13.36 13.12 21.21
C GLU A 253 -13.26 13.57 22.68
N ALA A 254 -13.84 12.79 23.59
CA ALA A 254 -13.73 13.07 25.01
C ALA A 254 -12.26 12.97 25.48
N GLY A 255 -11.82 14.00 26.21
CA GLY A 255 -10.46 14.12 26.72
C GLY A 255 -9.48 14.78 25.74
N CYS A 256 -8.35 15.22 26.27
CA CYS A 256 -7.27 15.87 25.51
C CYS A 256 -5.94 15.31 26.01
N PRO A 257 -5.51 14.13 25.57
CA PRO A 257 -4.28 13.52 26.07
C PRO A 257 -3.04 14.27 25.58
N SER A 258 -1.95 14.19 26.36
CA SER A 258 -0.63 14.62 25.90
C SER A 258 -0.13 13.70 24.78
N LEU A 259 0.68 14.23 23.84
CA LEU A 259 1.31 13.39 22.82
C LEU A 259 2.19 12.29 23.45
N ARG A 260 2.76 12.52 24.63
CA ARG A 260 3.49 11.51 25.40
C ARG A 260 2.58 10.40 25.90
N ALA A 261 1.41 10.71 26.44
CA ALA A 261 0.45 9.68 26.85
C ALA A 261 0.01 8.83 25.65
N ILE A 262 -0.29 9.46 24.51
CA ILE A 262 -0.56 8.79 23.23
C ILE A 262 0.62 7.89 22.82
N GLY A 263 1.84 8.44 22.87
CA GLY A 263 3.06 7.73 22.50
C GLY A 263 3.35 6.53 23.40
N ARG A 264 3.14 6.64 24.71
CA ARG A 264 3.25 5.53 25.67
C ARG A 264 2.21 4.44 25.34
N ALA A 265 0.96 4.82 25.09
CA ALA A 265 -0.11 3.86 24.75
C ALA A 265 0.24 3.06 23.49
N PHE A 266 0.63 3.72 22.40
CA PHE A 266 1.04 3.04 21.17
C PHE A 266 2.35 2.25 21.33
N SER A 267 3.35 2.81 22.03
CA SER A 267 4.62 2.13 22.30
C SER A 267 4.42 0.86 23.13
N LYS A 268 3.47 0.82 24.07
CA LYS A 268 3.15 -0.39 24.86
C LYS A 268 2.67 -1.54 23.96
N VAL A 269 1.97 -1.22 22.86
CA VAL A 269 1.46 -2.19 21.89
C VAL A 269 2.53 -2.56 20.85
N LEU A 270 3.25 -1.57 20.31
CA LEU A 270 4.20 -1.75 19.20
C LEU A 270 5.62 -2.14 19.63
N SER A 271 6.11 -1.63 20.75
CA SER A 271 7.49 -1.75 21.25
C SER A 271 7.50 -1.87 22.78
N ASP A 272 8.37 -1.18 23.50
CA ASP A 272 8.59 -1.39 24.93
C ASP A 272 7.71 -0.55 25.86
N GLY A 273 7.03 0.47 25.33
CA GLY A 273 6.28 1.47 26.12
C GLY A 273 7.02 2.78 26.29
N LYS A 274 8.29 2.88 25.85
CA LYS A 274 9.08 4.09 26.00
C LYS A 274 8.73 5.15 24.97
N THR A 275 8.91 6.40 25.41
CA THR A 275 8.84 7.60 24.57
C THR A 275 10.19 8.30 24.55
N CYS A 276 10.43 9.11 23.53
CA CYS A 276 11.60 9.96 23.42
C CYS A 276 11.22 11.31 22.82
N GLU A 277 12.14 12.28 22.86
CA GLU A 277 11.88 13.59 22.28
C GLU A 277 11.64 13.50 20.76
N LEU A 278 10.77 14.39 20.27
CA LEU A 278 10.44 14.50 18.86
C LEU A 278 11.71 14.88 18.06
N THR A 279 12.21 13.96 17.23
CA THR A 279 13.41 14.17 16.38
C THR A 279 13.06 14.19 14.89
N ASP A 280 13.86 14.93 14.11
CA ASP A 280 13.64 15.16 12.68
C ASP A 280 14.17 13.99 11.81
N PRO A 281 13.55 13.69 10.64
CA PRO A 281 12.70 14.61 9.86
C PRO A 281 11.19 14.30 9.91
N ILE A 282 10.43 15.22 10.52
CA ILE A 282 8.96 15.31 10.42
C ILE A 282 8.62 16.58 9.61
N PRO A 283 7.65 16.55 8.68
CA PRO A 283 7.20 17.76 7.98
C PRO A 283 6.80 18.87 8.97
N GLU A 284 7.17 20.13 8.67
CA GLU A 284 7.01 21.25 9.61
C GLU A 284 5.55 21.43 10.08
N LEU A 285 4.57 21.27 9.18
CA LEU A 285 3.15 21.32 9.52
C LEU A 285 2.78 20.25 10.55
N HIS A 286 3.17 19.00 10.32
CA HIS A 286 2.89 17.88 11.23
C HIS A 286 3.57 18.08 12.58
N LYS A 287 4.84 18.55 12.56
CA LYS A 287 5.58 18.88 13.78
C LYS A 287 4.80 19.90 14.61
N LEU A 288 4.33 20.98 13.99
CA LEU A 288 3.55 22.01 14.69
C LEU A 288 2.21 21.50 15.20
N ILE A 289 1.49 20.67 14.43
CA ILE A 289 0.27 20.02 14.91
C ILE A 289 0.58 19.20 16.17
N LEU A 290 1.66 18.41 16.16
CA LEU A 290 2.03 17.52 17.26
C LEU A 290 2.61 18.23 18.49
N THR A 291 3.19 19.43 18.34
CA THR A 291 3.88 20.14 19.44
C THR A 291 3.19 21.42 19.92
N THR A 292 2.06 21.80 19.30
CA THR A 292 1.31 22.98 19.73
C THR A 292 0.24 22.55 20.73
N GLU A 293 0.01 23.35 21.76
CA GLU A 293 -1.04 23.13 22.74
C GLU A 293 -2.42 23.37 22.09
N LEU A 294 -3.09 22.28 21.74
CA LEU A 294 -4.31 22.24 20.94
C LEU A 294 -5.41 21.42 21.64
N ALA A 295 -5.38 21.33 22.97
CA ALA A 295 -6.51 20.84 23.74
C ALA A 295 -7.78 21.65 23.42
N SER A 296 -8.90 20.96 23.20
CA SER A 296 -10.15 21.58 22.79
C SER A 296 -11.36 20.71 23.10
N GLU A 297 -12.50 21.37 23.31
CA GLU A 297 -13.77 20.71 23.58
C GLU A 297 -14.71 20.85 22.38
N SER A 298 -15.45 19.80 22.06
CA SER A 298 -16.42 19.80 20.98
C SER A 298 -17.81 20.03 21.55
N THR A 299 -18.49 21.07 21.06
CA THR A 299 -19.92 21.27 21.31
C THR A 299 -20.79 20.46 20.33
N PHE A 300 -20.26 20.13 19.15
CA PHE A 300 -21.02 19.46 18.09
C PHE A 300 -21.33 17.99 18.40
N LEU A 301 -20.42 17.30 19.10
CA LEU A 301 -20.54 15.88 19.44
C LEU A 301 -20.97 15.62 20.89
N GLN A 302 -21.32 16.66 21.64
CA GLN A 302 -21.62 16.56 23.07
C GLN A 302 -22.80 15.61 23.39
N ASP A 303 -23.78 15.51 22.48
CA ASP A 303 -24.96 14.67 22.62
C ASP A 303 -24.80 13.27 21.98
N VAL A 304 -23.62 12.94 21.45
CA VAL A 304 -23.35 11.64 20.82
C VAL A 304 -22.75 10.69 21.86
N GLU A 305 -23.41 9.56 22.09
CA GLU A 305 -22.93 8.53 23.02
C GLU A 305 -21.62 7.91 22.52
N ALA A 306 -20.73 7.56 23.45
CA ALA A 306 -19.40 7.04 23.13
C ALA A 306 -19.47 5.72 22.34
N GLU A 307 -20.50 4.90 22.56
CA GLU A 307 -20.71 3.62 21.87
C GLU A 307 -21.05 3.78 20.39
N ASP A 308 -21.61 4.93 20.00
CA ASP A 308 -21.90 5.25 18.59
C ASP A 308 -20.67 5.79 17.84
N LEU A 309 -19.66 6.27 18.58
CA LEU A 309 -18.39 6.72 18.05
C LEU A 309 -17.42 5.56 17.89
N HIS A 310 -16.77 5.48 16.73
CA HIS A 310 -15.68 4.55 16.56
C HIS A 310 -14.49 5.04 17.40
N CYS A 311 -14.06 4.21 18.36
CA CYS A 311 -13.05 4.59 19.36
C CYS A 311 -13.54 5.69 20.32
N GLY A 312 -14.83 5.71 20.68
CA GLY A 312 -15.41 6.72 21.56
C GLY A 312 -14.82 6.82 22.97
N GLU A 313 -14.11 5.78 23.45
CA GLU A 313 -13.32 5.81 24.69
C GLU A 313 -12.04 6.65 24.56
N GLY A 314 -11.70 7.09 23.35
CA GLY A 314 -10.52 7.90 23.02
C GLY A 314 -9.34 7.08 22.50
N ILE A 315 -8.35 7.79 21.98
CA ILE A 315 -7.18 7.22 21.30
C ILE A 315 -6.30 6.33 22.20
N ILE A 316 -6.20 6.63 23.50
CA ILE A 316 -5.37 5.88 24.46
C ILE A 316 -5.96 4.50 24.71
N GLU A 317 -7.22 4.43 25.14
CA GLU A 317 -7.91 3.16 25.40
C GLU A 317 -8.07 2.34 24.12
N SER A 318 -8.24 3.03 22.98
CA SER A 318 -8.37 2.39 21.67
C SER A 318 -7.03 2.06 20.99
N ALA A 319 -5.88 2.21 21.66
CA ALA A 319 -4.56 2.05 21.02
C ALA A 319 -4.38 0.68 20.34
N ALA A 320 -4.81 -0.42 20.99
CA ALA A 320 -4.72 -1.76 20.42
C ALA A 320 -5.56 -1.90 19.13
N LYS A 321 -6.78 -1.36 19.14
CA LYS A 321 -7.69 -1.37 17.98
C LYS A 321 -7.11 -0.56 16.82
N VAL A 322 -6.53 0.62 17.09
CA VAL A 322 -5.89 1.46 16.07
C VAL A 322 -4.66 0.76 15.46
N VAL A 323 -3.86 0.06 16.28
CA VAL A 323 -2.74 -0.75 15.78
C VAL A 323 -3.22 -1.94 14.93
N ASP A 324 -4.39 -2.51 15.20
CA ASP A 324 -4.97 -3.53 14.33
C ASP A 324 -5.42 -2.97 12.98
N GLU A 325 -5.98 -1.76 12.96
CA GLU A 325 -6.29 -1.07 11.71
C GLU A 325 -5.03 -0.77 10.90
N PHE A 326 -3.95 -0.35 11.57
CA PHE A 326 -2.63 -0.19 10.97
C PHE A 326 -2.16 -1.47 10.28
N ARG A 327 -2.22 -2.60 11.00
CA ARG A 327 -1.82 -3.91 10.47
C ARG A 327 -2.66 -4.31 9.27
N ALA A 328 -3.97 -4.21 9.37
CA ALA A 328 -4.89 -4.56 8.29
C ALA A 328 -4.68 -3.68 7.05
N LYS A 329 -4.42 -2.39 7.25
CA LYS A 329 -4.18 -1.44 6.16
C LYS A 329 -2.87 -1.71 5.42
N ASN A 330 -1.84 -2.16 6.13
CA ASN A 330 -0.50 -2.39 5.60
C ASN A 330 -0.17 -3.86 5.34
N HIS A 331 -1.14 -4.77 5.49
CA HIS A 331 -0.97 -6.22 5.31
C HIS A 331 0.09 -6.84 6.25
N LEU A 332 0.12 -6.36 7.49
CA LEU A 332 1.06 -6.78 8.54
C LEU A 332 0.41 -7.77 9.53
N GLU A 333 -0.60 -8.54 9.09
CA GLU A 333 -1.26 -9.49 9.98
C GLU A 333 -0.26 -10.59 10.42
N PRO A 334 -0.19 -10.92 11.73
CA PRO A 334 0.80 -11.86 12.23
C PRO A 334 0.59 -13.28 11.70
N LEU A 335 1.66 -13.91 11.19
CA LEU A 335 1.62 -15.31 10.74
C LEU A 335 1.84 -16.26 11.93
N LYS A 336 0.80 -17.00 12.30
CA LYS A 336 0.81 -17.98 13.40
C LYS A 336 0.83 -19.38 12.80
N VAL A 337 2.01 -19.97 12.70
CA VAL A 337 2.24 -21.23 11.99
C VAL A 337 2.48 -22.36 12.98
N LEU A 338 1.68 -23.41 12.88
CA LEU A 338 1.91 -24.66 13.60
C LEU A 338 2.54 -25.67 12.65
N VAL A 339 3.65 -26.29 13.07
CA VAL A 339 4.28 -27.39 12.33
C VAL A 339 4.20 -28.67 13.13
N ILE A 340 3.53 -29.68 12.58
CA ILE A 340 3.31 -30.99 13.20
C ILE A 340 3.79 -32.12 12.29
N GLY A 341 4.12 -33.25 12.89
CA GLY A 341 4.47 -34.47 12.16
C GLY A 341 4.87 -35.60 13.11
N PRO A 342 5.07 -36.81 12.58
CA PRO A 342 5.52 -37.95 13.38
C PRO A 342 6.97 -37.73 13.86
N PRO A 343 7.38 -38.43 14.94
CA PRO A 343 8.77 -38.39 15.40
C PRO A 343 9.75 -38.71 14.25
N ALA A 344 10.89 -38.01 14.22
CA ALA A 344 11.91 -38.09 13.17
C ALA A 344 11.51 -37.57 11.76
N SER A 345 10.34 -36.99 11.55
CA SER A 345 10.01 -36.35 10.26
C SER A 345 10.88 -35.12 9.99
N GLY A 346 11.28 -34.41 11.04
CA GLY A 346 12.07 -33.18 10.96
C GLY A 346 11.23 -31.91 11.02
N TYR A 347 10.07 -31.98 11.66
CA TYR A 347 9.13 -30.85 11.80
C TYR A 347 9.75 -29.67 12.55
N THR A 348 10.64 -29.92 13.52
CA THR A 348 11.37 -28.86 14.24
C THR A 348 12.33 -28.11 13.31
N GLU A 349 13.08 -28.83 12.48
CA GLU A 349 13.99 -28.20 11.51
C GLU A 349 13.23 -27.43 10.42
N VAL A 350 12.05 -27.92 10.01
CA VAL A 350 11.16 -27.19 9.10
C VAL A 350 10.64 -25.92 9.75
N ALA A 351 10.18 -26.00 11.01
CA ALA A 351 9.68 -24.86 11.76
C ALA A 351 10.74 -23.76 11.96
N GLN A 352 11.99 -24.14 12.26
CA GLN A 352 13.10 -23.20 12.35
C GLN A 352 13.37 -22.50 11.02
N ARG A 353 13.39 -23.24 9.90
CA ARG A 353 13.55 -22.62 8.56
C ARG A 353 12.42 -21.66 8.21
N ILE A 354 11.18 -21.99 8.56
CA ILE A 354 10.03 -21.11 8.35
C ILE A 354 10.19 -19.84 9.19
N SER A 355 10.53 -19.98 10.47
CA SER A 355 10.77 -18.87 11.40
C SER A 355 11.82 -17.89 10.85
N GLU A 356 12.97 -18.40 10.39
CA GLU A 356 14.02 -17.59 9.78
C GLU A 356 13.55 -16.85 8.52
N LYS A 357 12.78 -17.52 7.67
CA LYS A 357 12.34 -16.95 6.39
C LYS A 357 11.28 -15.86 6.56
N ILE A 358 10.30 -16.07 7.44
CA ILE A 358 9.20 -15.11 7.66
C ILE A 358 9.57 -14.03 8.70
N GLY A 359 10.59 -14.27 9.53
CA GLY A 359 11.03 -13.34 10.57
C GLY A 359 10.19 -13.36 11.85
N ALA A 360 9.36 -14.40 12.03
CA ALA A 360 8.56 -14.62 13.23
C ALA A 360 9.31 -15.51 14.23
N PRO A 361 9.20 -15.29 15.55
CA PRO A 361 9.85 -16.12 16.55
C PRO A 361 9.49 -17.61 16.47
N PHE A 362 10.49 -18.47 16.63
CA PHE A 362 10.31 -19.90 16.83
C PHE A 362 9.94 -20.20 18.28
N VAL A 363 8.88 -20.99 18.49
CA VAL A 363 8.35 -21.37 19.81
C VAL A 363 8.42 -22.88 19.93
N ASP A 364 9.25 -23.38 20.83
CA ASP A 364 9.26 -24.79 21.26
C ASP A 364 8.86 -24.85 22.74
N PRO A 365 7.59 -25.23 23.04
CA PRO A 365 7.10 -25.26 24.41
C PRO A 365 7.93 -26.13 25.36
N ILE A 366 8.53 -27.21 24.86
CA ILE A 366 9.34 -28.12 25.67
C ILE A 366 10.68 -27.46 26.01
N GLN A 367 11.32 -26.83 25.02
CA GLN A 367 12.56 -26.09 25.23
C GLN A 367 12.37 -24.91 26.17
N LEU A 368 11.27 -24.17 26.03
CA LEU A 368 10.97 -23.00 26.86
C LEU A 368 10.83 -23.37 28.35
N VAL A 369 10.33 -24.56 28.68
CA VAL A 369 10.27 -25.04 30.07
C VAL A 369 11.69 -25.21 30.65
N GLU A 370 12.63 -25.72 29.87
CA GLU A 370 14.03 -25.86 30.29
C GLU A 370 14.75 -24.51 30.44
N GLU A 371 14.32 -23.51 29.67
CA GLU A 371 14.78 -22.12 29.81
C GLU A 371 14.19 -21.48 31.06
N ALA A 372 12.87 -21.61 31.29
CA ALA A 372 12.17 -21.09 32.46
C ALA A 372 12.72 -21.66 33.77
N LYS A 373 13.08 -22.95 33.80
CA LYS A 373 13.75 -23.58 34.97
C LYS A 373 15.04 -22.90 35.38
N LYS A 374 15.78 -22.33 34.42
CA LYS A 374 17.08 -21.67 34.64
C LYS A 374 16.93 -20.17 34.89
N GLU A 375 15.78 -19.60 34.59
CA GLU A 375 15.49 -18.17 34.74
C GLU A 375 15.45 -17.79 36.23
N THR A 376 16.14 -16.70 36.58
CA THR A 376 16.09 -16.09 37.91
C THR A 376 15.04 -14.97 37.90
N SER A 377 13.77 -15.34 37.77
CA SER A 377 12.62 -14.44 37.83
C SER A 377 11.49 -15.08 38.64
N GLU A 378 10.52 -14.27 39.08
CA GLU A 378 9.34 -14.75 39.80
C GLU A 378 8.59 -15.85 39.01
N PHE A 379 8.52 -15.70 37.69
CA PHE A 379 7.94 -16.73 36.83
C PHE A 379 8.77 -18.01 36.81
N GLY A 380 10.11 -17.91 36.77
CA GLY A 380 10.99 -19.08 36.89
C GLY A 380 10.80 -19.82 38.20
N ASP A 381 10.62 -19.10 39.32
CA ASP A 381 10.33 -19.67 40.64
C ASP A 381 8.96 -20.35 40.67
N GLU A 382 7.94 -19.74 40.07
CA GLU A 382 6.62 -20.33 39.93
C GLU A 382 6.66 -21.65 39.16
N ILE A 383 7.34 -21.68 38.00
CA ILE A 383 7.48 -22.90 37.19
C ILE A 383 8.24 -23.99 37.96
N ARG A 384 9.32 -23.64 38.70
CA ARG A 384 10.02 -24.61 39.56
C ARG A 384 9.10 -25.18 40.63
N THR A 385 8.32 -24.33 41.29
CA THR A 385 7.37 -24.75 42.33
C THR A 385 6.30 -25.69 41.76
N MET A 386 5.71 -25.36 40.62
CA MET A 386 4.73 -26.24 39.95
C MET A 386 5.33 -27.61 39.61
N ILE A 387 6.61 -27.66 39.19
CA ILE A 387 7.30 -28.92 38.89
C ILE A 387 7.54 -29.73 40.18
N GLU A 388 7.96 -29.08 41.27
CA GLU A 388 8.19 -29.74 42.56
C GLU A 388 6.90 -30.32 43.14
N GLU A 389 5.79 -29.59 43.05
CA GLU A 389 4.46 -30.04 43.48
C GLU A 389 3.94 -31.23 42.66
N ASN A 390 4.33 -31.31 41.38
CA ASN A 390 4.00 -32.41 40.47
C ASN A 390 5.05 -33.54 40.47
N GLU A 391 5.70 -33.80 41.60
CA GLU A 391 6.68 -34.88 41.77
C GLU A 391 7.87 -34.82 40.78
N ASN A 392 8.31 -33.61 40.42
CA ASN A 392 9.33 -33.33 39.39
C ASN A 392 8.94 -33.75 37.96
N VAL A 393 7.64 -33.86 37.68
CA VAL A 393 7.13 -34.16 36.33
C VAL A 393 6.69 -32.85 35.65
N VAL A 394 7.17 -32.63 34.42
CA VAL A 394 6.67 -31.54 33.58
C VAL A 394 5.30 -31.94 33.02
N THR A 395 4.24 -31.28 33.49
CA THR A 395 2.86 -31.51 33.07
C THR A 395 2.49 -30.68 31.84
N ASP A 396 1.44 -31.09 31.14
CA ASP A 396 0.87 -30.38 29.99
C ASP A 396 0.45 -28.93 30.37
N GLU A 397 -0.02 -28.71 31.60
CA GLU A 397 -0.35 -27.38 32.16
C GLU A 397 0.88 -26.45 32.22
N ILE A 398 2.01 -26.96 32.71
CA ILE A 398 3.27 -26.20 32.82
C ILE A 398 3.76 -25.81 31.41
N ILE A 399 3.67 -26.74 30.45
CA ILE A 399 4.07 -26.50 29.07
C ILE A 399 3.19 -25.41 28.43
N CYS A 400 1.86 -25.51 28.58
CA CYS A 400 0.93 -24.50 28.09
C CYS A 400 1.21 -23.13 28.71
N LYS A 401 1.40 -23.05 30.03
CA LYS A 401 1.67 -21.78 30.73
C LYS A 401 2.91 -21.06 30.21
N VAL A 402 4.00 -21.80 30.00
CA VAL A 402 5.24 -21.23 29.45
C VAL A 402 5.04 -20.82 27.98
N ALA A 403 4.34 -21.63 27.18
CA ALA A 403 4.03 -21.29 25.79
C ALA A 403 3.16 -20.03 25.68
N HIS A 404 2.11 -19.91 26.50
CA HIS A 404 1.23 -18.73 26.54
C HIS A 404 1.99 -17.47 26.95
N LYS A 405 2.84 -17.55 27.98
CA LYS A 405 3.73 -16.43 28.34
C LYS A 405 4.58 -16.01 27.14
N ARG A 406 5.16 -16.96 26.39
CA ARG A 406 5.98 -16.66 25.20
C ARG A 406 5.18 -16.06 24.06
N MET A 407 4.01 -16.62 23.75
CA MET A 407 3.12 -16.19 22.67
C MET A 407 2.46 -14.85 22.97
N ALA A 408 2.32 -14.50 24.25
CA ALA A 408 1.87 -13.19 24.72
C ALA A 408 2.96 -12.11 24.65
N GLN A 409 4.22 -12.46 24.38
CA GLN A 409 5.26 -11.45 24.18
C GLN A 409 5.03 -10.66 22.89
N ARG A 410 5.48 -9.42 22.89
CA ARG A 410 5.17 -8.42 21.86
C ARG A 410 5.67 -8.80 20.47
N ASP A 411 6.84 -9.42 20.37
CA ASP A 411 7.36 -9.92 19.11
C ASP A 411 6.47 -11.03 18.52
N CYS A 412 5.95 -11.93 19.35
CA CYS A 412 4.97 -12.94 18.94
C CYS A 412 3.62 -12.34 18.55
N ARG A 413 3.17 -11.30 19.26
CA ARG A 413 1.92 -10.58 18.97
C ARG A 413 2.02 -9.78 17.65
N ASN A 414 3.16 -9.16 17.40
CA ASN A 414 3.37 -8.29 16.23
C ASN A 414 3.71 -9.10 14.97
N TYR A 415 4.64 -10.04 15.04
CA TYR A 415 5.12 -10.77 13.86
C TYR A 415 4.52 -12.18 13.72
N GLY A 416 3.74 -12.62 14.69
CA GLY A 416 3.25 -14.00 14.78
C GLY A 416 4.29 -14.92 15.38
N TRP A 417 4.17 -16.22 15.15
CA TRP A 417 5.06 -17.23 15.73
C TRP A 417 5.05 -18.50 14.90
N VAL A 418 6.13 -19.26 14.98
CA VAL A 418 6.21 -20.61 14.42
C VAL A 418 6.38 -21.57 15.57
N ILE A 419 5.31 -22.29 15.92
CA ILE A 419 5.33 -23.24 17.01
C ILE A 419 5.55 -24.66 16.49
N SER A 420 6.40 -25.41 17.18
CA SER A 420 6.59 -26.83 16.91
C SER A 420 6.73 -27.62 18.21
N GLY A 421 6.43 -28.92 18.14
CA GLY A 421 6.44 -29.76 19.33
C GLY A 421 5.19 -29.57 20.19
N TYR A 422 5.01 -30.47 21.16
CA TYR A 422 3.88 -30.54 22.09
C TYR A 422 2.51 -30.93 21.50
N SER A 423 2.00 -30.22 20.49
CA SER A 423 0.69 -30.47 19.87
C SER A 423 0.73 -31.73 19.00
N ASP A 424 0.74 -32.90 19.62
CA ASP A 424 0.84 -34.21 18.96
C ASP A 424 -0.50 -34.98 18.94
N ASN A 425 -1.55 -34.39 19.51
CA ASN A 425 -2.90 -34.94 19.59
C ASN A 425 -3.95 -33.83 19.84
N LEU A 426 -5.23 -34.20 19.74
CA LEU A 426 -6.37 -33.30 19.90
C LEU A 426 -6.38 -32.58 21.27
N ASP A 427 -6.24 -33.32 22.37
CA ASP A 427 -6.33 -32.75 23.72
C ASP A 427 -5.25 -31.69 23.96
N ARG A 428 -4.03 -31.93 23.48
CA ARG A 428 -2.92 -30.98 23.60
C ARG A 428 -3.05 -29.76 22.70
N ALA A 429 -3.56 -29.95 21.48
CA ALA A 429 -3.88 -28.84 20.59
C ALA A 429 -4.96 -27.94 21.22
N ALA A 430 -6.00 -28.54 21.81
CA ALA A 430 -7.01 -27.80 22.56
C ALA A 430 -6.40 -27.09 23.79
N ALA A 431 -5.58 -27.77 24.58
CA ALA A 431 -4.99 -27.19 25.79
C ALA A 431 -4.12 -25.95 25.53
N ILE A 432 -3.42 -25.89 24.38
CA ILE A 432 -2.56 -24.75 24.05
C ILE A 432 -3.27 -23.67 23.22
N PHE A 433 -4.25 -24.01 22.39
CA PHE A 433 -4.87 -23.05 21.47
C PHE A 433 -6.29 -22.61 21.87
N ASP A 434 -7.00 -23.35 22.71
CA ASP A 434 -8.39 -23.09 23.12
C ASP A 434 -8.43 -22.36 24.47
N VAL A 435 -7.68 -21.26 24.57
CA VAL A 435 -7.66 -20.40 25.76
C VAL A 435 -8.79 -19.38 25.58
N GLY A 436 -9.79 -19.41 26.47
CA GLY A 436 -11.02 -18.61 26.35
C GLY A 436 -10.80 -17.09 26.22
N GLU A 437 -11.83 -16.40 25.76
CA GLU A 437 -11.86 -14.97 25.39
C GLU A 437 -11.64 -13.98 26.56
N GLU A 438 -11.55 -14.44 27.81
CA GLU A 438 -11.96 -13.62 28.96
C GLU A 438 -11.06 -12.40 29.32
N GLU A 439 -9.88 -12.19 28.72
CA GLU A 439 -9.02 -11.03 29.07
C GLU A 439 -8.17 -10.46 27.91
N GLN A 440 -8.56 -10.63 26.65
CA GLN A 440 -7.74 -10.15 25.52
C GLN A 440 -8.30 -8.85 24.90
N PRO A 441 -7.54 -7.75 24.84
CA PRO A 441 -8.01 -6.46 24.31
C PRO A 441 -8.25 -6.43 22.78
N SER A 442 -8.01 -7.53 22.07
CA SER A 442 -8.26 -7.69 20.62
C SER A 442 -8.35 -9.18 20.23
N PRO A 443 -9.18 -9.55 19.23
CA PRO A 443 -9.23 -10.89 18.66
C PRO A 443 -7.89 -11.41 18.14
N HIS A 444 -6.97 -10.52 17.76
CA HIS A 444 -5.65 -10.93 17.26
C HIS A 444 -4.73 -11.51 18.35
N PHE A 445 -5.08 -11.34 19.63
CA PHE A 445 -4.31 -11.94 20.72
C PHE A 445 -4.67 -13.40 20.99
N GLU A 446 -5.65 -13.97 20.28
CA GLU A 446 -5.95 -15.39 20.34
C GLU A 446 -4.71 -16.24 19.99
N HIS A 447 -4.51 -17.32 20.72
CA HIS A 447 -3.38 -18.24 20.49
C HIS A 447 -3.64 -19.22 19.33
N ILE A 448 -4.73 -19.05 18.57
CA ILE A 448 -5.10 -19.96 17.47
C ILE A 448 -4.15 -19.79 16.27
N PRO A 449 -3.62 -20.90 15.71
CA PRO A 449 -2.81 -20.86 14.48
C PRO A 449 -3.62 -20.37 13.28
N THR A 450 -2.99 -19.59 12.39
CA THR A 450 -3.57 -19.21 11.10
C THR A 450 -3.26 -20.23 10.01
N HIS A 451 -2.18 -20.99 10.14
CA HIS A 451 -1.75 -22.00 9.17
C HIS A 451 -1.18 -23.23 9.89
N VAL A 452 -1.47 -24.42 9.34
CA VAL A 452 -0.92 -25.69 9.85
C VAL A 452 -0.12 -26.38 8.75
N ILE A 453 1.09 -26.82 9.07
CA ILE A 453 1.94 -27.60 8.18
C ILE A 453 2.11 -28.99 8.79
N VAL A 454 1.73 -30.00 8.03
CA VAL A 454 1.74 -31.40 8.43
C VAL A 454 2.80 -32.12 7.63
N LEU A 455 3.81 -32.66 8.32
CA LEU A 455 4.78 -33.54 7.70
C LEU A 455 4.31 -34.99 7.78
N GLU A 456 4.20 -35.64 6.63
CA GLU A 456 3.94 -37.07 6.52
C GLU A 456 5.16 -37.81 6.02
N ALA A 457 5.30 -39.06 6.45
CA ALA A 457 6.36 -39.96 6.01
C ALA A 457 5.97 -41.40 6.34
N LYS A 458 6.55 -42.34 5.59
CA LYS A 458 6.38 -43.77 5.88
C LYS A 458 7.25 -44.18 7.07
N ASP A 459 6.76 -45.14 7.84
CA ASP A 459 7.44 -45.61 9.05
C ASP A 459 8.86 -46.14 8.73
N ASP A 460 9.06 -46.83 7.59
CA ASP A 460 10.38 -47.31 7.14
C ASP A 460 11.41 -46.18 6.93
N GLU A 461 10.95 -45.00 6.51
CA GLU A 461 11.82 -43.85 6.24
C GLU A 461 12.15 -43.11 7.54
N LEU A 462 11.15 -42.98 8.42
CA LEU A 462 11.32 -42.42 9.77
C LEU A 462 12.26 -43.28 10.61
N GLU A 463 12.16 -44.62 10.54
CA GLU A 463 13.07 -45.54 11.23
C GLU A 463 14.51 -45.41 10.74
N LYS A 464 14.73 -45.30 9.43
CA LYS A 464 16.07 -45.07 8.85
C LYS A 464 16.66 -43.76 9.33
N LYS A 465 15.87 -42.68 9.37
CA LYS A 465 16.33 -41.37 9.84
C LYS A 465 16.61 -41.38 11.35
N ALA A 466 15.72 -41.97 12.15
CA ALA A 466 15.90 -42.09 13.60
C ALA A 466 17.20 -42.85 13.96
N ALA A 467 17.50 -43.94 13.23
CA ALA A 467 18.72 -44.73 13.42
C ALA A 467 20.02 -43.97 13.09
N LEU A 468 19.96 -42.88 12.31
CA LEU A 468 21.09 -42.00 12.04
C LEU A 468 21.31 -40.95 13.14
N THR A 469 20.27 -40.63 13.91
CA THR A 469 20.25 -39.50 14.86
C THR A 469 20.25 -39.91 16.33
N SER A 470 19.86 -41.14 16.67
CA SER A 470 19.77 -41.62 18.05
C SER A 470 20.09 -43.11 18.19
N ASP A 471 20.75 -43.47 19.29
CA ASP A 471 21.04 -44.86 19.64
C ASP A 471 19.83 -45.61 20.26
N ASP A 472 18.77 -44.89 20.68
CA ASP A 472 17.59 -45.47 21.33
C ASP A 472 16.44 -45.72 20.34
N THR A 473 16.58 -46.80 19.57
CA THR A 473 15.58 -47.23 18.57
C THR A 473 14.26 -47.71 19.18
N GLU A 474 14.27 -48.21 20.42
CA GLU A 474 13.07 -48.73 21.09
C GLU A 474 12.18 -47.58 21.61
N ALA A 475 12.78 -46.54 22.19
CA ALA A 475 12.04 -45.34 22.57
C ALA A 475 11.39 -44.67 21.36
N PHE A 476 12.10 -44.59 20.24
CA PHE A 476 11.57 -44.06 18.98
C PHE A 476 10.35 -44.85 18.50
N LYS A 477 10.45 -46.18 18.37
CA LYS A 477 9.32 -47.02 17.93
C LYS A 477 8.10 -46.89 18.85
N LYS A 478 8.34 -46.79 20.16
CA LYS A 478 7.27 -46.56 21.15
C LYS A 478 6.63 -45.17 21.00
N ALA A 479 7.39 -44.14 20.65
CA ALA A 479 6.87 -42.81 20.37
C ALA A 479 6.07 -42.77 19.06
N LEU A 480 6.60 -43.34 17.98
CA LEU A 480 5.93 -43.42 16.68
C LEU A 480 4.59 -44.17 16.79
N LYS A 481 4.56 -45.32 17.47
CA LYS A 481 3.32 -46.07 17.69
C LYS A 481 2.29 -45.27 18.49
N ARG A 482 2.72 -44.50 19.49
CA ARG A 482 1.84 -43.62 20.28
C ARG A 482 1.26 -42.50 19.42
N TYR A 483 2.09 -41.84 18.62
CA TYR A 483 1.64 -40.80 17.68
C TYR A 483 0.60 -41.33 16.69
N ARG A 484 0.87 -42.47 16.04
CA ARG A 484 -0.06 -43.10 15.10
C ARG A 484 -1.38 -43.51 15.78
N TYR A 485 -1.32 -44.05 17.00
CA TYR A 485 -2.52 -44.44 17.75
C TYR A 485 -3.40 -43.25 18.12
N LYS A 486 -2.79 -42.16 18.64
CA LYS A 486 -3.51 -40.95 19.05
C LYS A 486 -4.13 -40.18 17.89
N ASN A 487 -3.58 -40.34 16.67
CA ASN A 487 -4.06 -39.67 15.47
C ASN A 487 -4.75 -40.62 14.49
N ASN A 488 -5.29 -41.75 14.98
CA ASN A 488 -6.05 -42.69 14.16
C ASN A 488 -7.55 -42.56 14.47
N GLY A 489 -8.38 -42.47 13.42
CA GLY A 489 -9.84 -42.36 13.54
C GLY A 489 -10.33 -40.91 13.56
N GLU A 490 -11.56 -40.72 14.04
CA GLU A 490 -12.28 -39.43 13.99
C GLU A 490 -11.74 -38.39 14.99
N ASN A 491 -11.27 -38.82 16.17
CA ASN A 491 -10.68 -37.94 17.19
C ASN A 491 -9.16 -37.90 17.01
N ASN A 492 -8.69 -37.08 16.07
CA ASN A 492 -7.27 -36.89 15.79
C ASN A 492 -6.92 -35.40 15.85
N ILE A 493 -5.63 -35.05 15.79
CA ILE A 493 -5.23 -33.64 15.82
C ILE A 493 -5.81 -32.81 14.65
N PHE A 494 -6.03 -33.40 13.49
CA PHE A 494 -6.53 -32.71 12.30
C PHE A 494 -7.97 -32.24 12.46
N SER A 495 -8.80 -32.99 13.21
CA SER A 495 -10.18 -32.59 13.49
C SER A 495 -10.25 -31.24 14.23
N PHE A 496 -9.26 -30.93 15.08
CA PHE A 496 -9.17 -29.63 15.76
C PHE A 496 -9.12 -28.45 14.77
N PHE A 497 -8.37 -28.62 13.68
CA PHE A 497 -8.16 -27.59 12.66
C PHE A 497 -9.32 -27.54 11.67
N ASP A 498 -9.82 -28.71 11.25
CA ASP A 498 -10.94 -28.83 10.33
C ASP A 498 -12.22 -28.19 10.91
N ASP A 499 -12.51 -28.44 12.19
CA ASP A 499 -13.66 -27.87 12.90
C ASP A 499 -13.62 -26.34 12.96
N ARG A 500 -12.42 -25.75 12.89
CA ARG A 500 -12.17 -24.30 12.94
C ARG A 500 -11.87 -23.69 11.57
N ALA A 501 -11.97 -24.48 10.49
CA ALA A 501 -11.62 -24.08 9.13
C ALA A 501 -10.20 -23.47 9.00
N ILE A 502 -9.25 -23.96 9.82
CA ILE A 502 -7.86 -23.53 9.75
C ILE A 502 -7.20 -24.23 8.56
N PRO A 503 -6.60 -23.48 7.61
CA PRO A 503 -5.98 -24.09 6.44
C PRO A 503 -4.78 -24.95 6.84
N SER A 504 -4.70 -26.15 6.25
CA SER A 504 -3.58 -27.09 6.45
C SER A 504 -2.90 -27.47 5.14
N LEU A 505 -1.57 -27.64 5.19
CA LEU A 505 -0.75 -28.12 4.09
C LEU A 505 -0.07 -29.43 4.51
N ILE A 506 -0.30 -30.50 3.74
CA ILE A 506 0.33 -31.80 3.94
C ILE A 506 1.53 -31.93 3.02
N CYS A 507 2.68 -32.26 3.59
CA CYS A 507 3.98 -32.31 2.92
C CYS A 507 4.70 -33.64 3.21
N ASP A 508 5.29 -34.27 2.20
CA ASP A 508 6.18 -35.41 2.40
C ASP A 508 7.51 -34.94 3.01
N ALA A 509 7.83 -35.44 4.21
CA ALA A 509 8.90 -34.90 5.08
C ALA A 509 10.32 -34.91 4.48
N PHE A 510 10.55 -35.73 3.45
CA PHE A 510 11.86 -35.93 2.83
C PHE A 510 11.99 -35.38 1.41
N GLU A 511 10.95 -34.70 0.92
CA GLU A 511 10.98 -34.02 -0.37
C GLU A 511 11.32 -32.52 -0.25
N SER A 512 11.45 -31.84 -1.38
CA SER A 512 11.63 -30.38 -1.41
C SER A 512 10.29 -29.70 -1.18
N ILE A 513 10.04 -29.32 0.08
CA ILE A 513 8.74 -28.80 0.53
C ILE A 513 8.71 -27.29 0.71
N ASP A 514 9.88 -26.63 0.74
CA ASP A 514 10.00 -25.21 1.05
C ASP A 514 9.18 -24.33 0.09
N GLY A 515 9.21 -24.60 -1.22
CA GLY A 515 8.43 -23.84 -2.20
C GLY A 515 6.92 -23.92 -1.96
N MET A 516 6.41 -25.12 -1.70
CA MET A 516 4.98 -25.35 -1.41
C MET A 516 4.56 -24.67 -0.10
N ILE A 517 5.42 -24.71 0.91
CA ILE A 517 5.17 -24.04 2.19
C ILE A 517 5.06 -22.54 2.00
N PHE A 518 5.98 -21.91 1.27
CA PHE A 518 5.96 -20.45 1.10
C PHE A 518 4.87 -19.99 0.14
N ASP A 519 4.49 -20.79 -0.85
CA ASP A 519 3.31 -20.51 -1.68
C ASP A 519 2.01 -20.58 -0.86
N PHE A 520 1.94 -21.50 0.12
CA PHE A 520 0.80 -21.66 1.02
C PHE A 520 0.70 -20.55 2.07
N LEU A 521 1.81 -20.16 2.69
CA LEU A 521 1.86 -19.05 3.66
C LEU A 521 1.64 -17.68 3.01
N GLY A 522 1.94 -17.57 1.71
CA GLY A 522 1.80 -16.35 0.94
C GLY A 522 2.98 -15.38 1.13
N PRO A 523 2.80 -14.10 0.71
CA PRO A 523 3.86 -13.11 0.82
C PRO A 523 4.20 -12.81 2.28
N LYS A 524 5.43 -12.36 2.51
CA LYS A 524 5.88 -11.91 3.83
C LYS A 524 5.05 -10.69 4.28
N ARG A 525 4.66 -10.69 5.55
CA ARG A 525 3.83 -9.65 6.19
C ARG A 525 4.72 -8.53 6.73
N ASP A 526 5.43 -7.85 5.83
CA ASP A 526 6.26 -6.69 6.13
C ASP A 526 5.98 -5.54 5.16
N PHE A 527 6.57 -4.37 5.43
CA PHE A 527 6.47 -3.21 4.54
C PHE A 527 7.17 -3.39 3.18
N GLY A 528 7.73 -4.57 2.92
CA GLY A 528 8.59 -4.82 1.78
C GLY A 528 9.84 -3.93 1.78
N ARG A 529 10.48 -3.87 0.61
CA ARG A 529 11.56 -2.92 0.37
C ARG A 529 10.97 -1.53 0.15
N PRO A 530 11.63 -0.44 0.59
CA PRO A 530 11.21 0.91 0.25
C PRO A 530 10.97 1.06 -1.26
N PRO A 531 9.91 1.76 -1.70
CA PRO A 531 9.64 1.97 -3.13
C PRO A 531 10.84 2.53 -3.90
N GLU A 532 11.63 3.40 -3.26
CA GLU A 532 12.85 3.99 -3.82
C GLU A 532 13.92 2.93 -4.13
N GLU A 533 14.09 1.93 -3.28
CA GLU A 533 15.04 0.83 -3.51
C GLU A 533 14.57 -0.06 -4.67
N ILE A 534 13.27 -0.35 -4.72
CA ILE A 534 12.67 -1.12 -5.82
C ILE A 534 12.84 -0.38 -7.15
N GLU A 535 12.62 0.93 -7.16
CA GLU A 535 12.77 1.76 -8.35
C GLU A 535 14.23 1.90 -8.78
N ALA A 536 15.16 2.06 -7.83
CA ALA A 536 16.59 2.07 -8.10
C ALA A 536 17.09 0.73 -8.69
N GLU A 537 16.67 -0.40 -8.14
CA GLU A 537 16.99 -1.74 -8.68
C GLU A 537 16.40 -1.95 -10.08
N ARG A 538 15.16 -1.47 -10.34
CA ARG A 538 14.56 -1.52 -11.67
C ARG A 538 15.34 -0.70 -12.69
N LEU A 539 15.72 0.53 -12.34
CA LEU A 539 16.54 1.39 -13.19
C LEU A 539 17.91 0.77 -13.48
N GLU A 540 18.52 0.11 -12.49
CA GLU A 540 19.77 -0.63 -12.65
C GLU A 540 19.62 -1.85 -13.57
N ALA A 541 18.55 -2.63 -13.41
CA ALA A 541 18.24 -3.77 -14.26
C ALA A 541 18.01 -3.34 -15.72
N GLU A 542 17.26 -2.26 -15.94
CA GLU A 542 17.05 -1.66 -17.26
C GLU A 542 18.39 -1.19 -17.88
N ARG A 543 19.29 -0.62 -17.08
CA ARG A 543 20.64 -0.25 -17.54
C ARG A 543 21.45 -1.48 -17.98
N ILE A 544 21.45 -2.55 -17.19
CA ILE A 544 22.16 -3.80 -17.51
C ILE A 544 21.59 -4.44 -18.78
N GLU A 545 20.26 -4.44 -18.94
CA GLU A 545 19.60 -4.99 -20.13
C GLU A 545 19.95 -4.17 -21.38
N LYS A 546 19.96 -2.84 -21.28
CA LYS A 546 20.38 -1.95 -22.37
C LYS A 546 21.84 -2.18 -22.77
N GLU A 547 22.74 -2.32 -21.80
CA GLU A 547 24.16 -2.63 -22.09
C GLU A 547 24.34 -3.99 -22.79
N LYS A 548 23.55 -5.01 -22.38
CA LYS A 548 23.56 -6.32 -23.04
C LYS A 548 23.03 -6.21 -24.48
N ALA A 549 21.96 -5.46 -24.70
CA ALA A 549 21.41 -5.22 -26.03
C ALA A 549 22.41 -4.49 -26.94
N GLU A 550 23.07 -3.45 -26.46
CA GLU A 550 24.09 -2.72 -27.22
C GLU A 550 25.30 -3.60 -27.58
N LYS A 551 25.75 -4.47 -26.66
CA LYS A 551 26.81 -5.44 -26.94
C LYS A 551 26.38 -6.46 -27.99
N ALA A 552 25.16 -6.98 -27.89
CA ALA A 552 24.61 -7.92 -28.86
C ALA A 552 24.47 -7.27 -30.25
N GLU A 553 24.05 -6.00 -30.32
CA GLU A 553 23.95 -5.26 -31.57
C GLU A 553 25.33 -4.97 -32.19
N LYS A 554 26.32 -4.57 -31.38
CA LYS A 554 27.71 -4.43 -31.86
C LYS A 554 28.25 -5.73 -32.45
N GLN A 555 28.05 -6.86 -31.76
CA GLN A 555 28.45 -8.17 -32.26
C GLN A 555 27.73 -8.53 -33.57
N ARG A 556 26.44 -8.22 -33.67
CA ARG A 556 25.66 -8.44 -34.90
C ARG A 556 26.17 -7.59 -36.07
N VAL A 557 26.48 -6.31 -35.82
CA VAL A 557 27.04 -5.42 -36.85
C VAL A 557 28.42 -5.89 -37.31
N GLU A 558 29.26 -6.35 -36.39
CA GLU A 558 30.58 -6.91 -36.71
C GLU A 558 30.46 -8.19 -37.55
N GLN A 559 29.56 -9.11 -37.18
CA GLN A 559 29.25 -10.30 -37.98
C GLN A 559 28.77 -9.95 -39.39
N LEU A 560 27.83 -9.01 -39.52
CA LEU A 560 27.34 -8.54 -40.82
C LEU A 560 28.45 -7.88 -41.65
N SER A 561 29.37 -7.16 -41.01
CA SER A 561 30.55 -6.56 -41.67
C SER A 561 31.50 -7.64 -42.19
N GLU A 562 31.77 -8.68 -41.40
CA GLU A 562 32.60 -9.81 -41.82
C GLU A 562 31.95 -10.61 -42.97
N GLU A 563 30.65 -10.86 -42.91
CA GLU A 563 29.90 -11.52 -44.00
C GLU A 563 29.91 -10.67 -45.27
N LYS A 564 29.70 -9.36 -45.15
CA LYS A 564 29.78 -8.44 -46.28
C LYS A 564 31.17 -8.41 -46.90
N ASN A 565 32.23 -8.34 -46.09
CA ASN A 565 33.61 -8.39 -46.58
C ASN A 565 33.92 -9.69 -47.35
N LYS A 566 33.37 -10.84 -46.90
CA LYS A 566 33.48 -12.11 -47.63
C LYS A 566 32.70 -12.09 -48.95
N TRP A 567 31.49 -11.50 -48.95
CA TRP A 567 30.67 -11.33 -50.15
C TRP A 567 31.35 -10.43 -51.18
N ASP A 568 31.84 -9.26 -50.76
CA ASP A 568 32.51 -8.28 -51.63
C ASP A 568 33.80 -8.86 -52.25
N GLN A 569 34.55 -9.69 -51.50
CA GLN A 569 35.69 -10.44 -52.06
C GLN A 569 35.27 -11.49 -53.09
N GLY A 570 34.09 -12.09 -52.95
CA GLY A 570 33.53 -13.04 -53.91
C GLY A 570 33.05 -12.37 -55.21
N ASP A 571 32.36 -11.23 -55.08
CA ASP A 571 31.83 -10.45 -56.23
C ASP A 571 32.95 -9.85 -57.08
N GLY A 572 34.03 -9.38 -56.47
CA GLY A 572 35.20 -8.88 -57.22
C GLY A 572 35.81 -9.92 -58.18
N ILE A 573 35.65 -11.21 -57.90
CA ILE A 573 36.07 -12.29 -58.82
C ILE A 573 35.06 -12.46 -59.96
N HIS A 574 33.76 -12.34 -59.67
CA HIS A 574 32.68 -12.42 -60.66
C HIS A 574 32.77 -11.27 -61.68
N ASP A 575 32.93 -10.03 -61.21
CA ASP A 575 33.02 -8.84 -62.06
C ASP A 575 34.19 -8.91 -63.03
N VAL A 576 35.35 -9.41 -62.58
CA VAL A 576 36.51 -9.61 -63.46
C VAL A 576 36.22 -10.64 -64.55
N CYS A 577 35.45 -11.69 -64.25
CA CYS A 577 35.06 -12.69 -65.25
C CYS A 577 34.03 -12.13 -66.25
N VAL A 578 33.04 -11.36 -65.79
CA VAL A 578 31.98 -10.78 -66.64
C VAL A 578 32.55 -9.73 -67.60
N ASN A 579 33.35 -8.78 -67.10
CA ASN A 579 33.98 -7.76 -67.94
C ASN A 579 34.84 -8.36 -69.06
N ARG A 580 35.48 -9.51 -68.78
CA ARG A 580 36.31 -10.22 -69.75
C ARG A 580 35.49 -10.93 -70.85
N LEU A 581 34.26 -11.32 -70.56
CA LEU A 581 33.31 -11.86 -71.54
C LEU A 581 32.71 -10.74 -72.39
N GLU A 582 32.28 -9.63 -71.77
CA GLU A 582 31.68 -8.50 -72.48
C GLU A 582 32.65 -7.88 -73.50
N ALA A 583 33.93 -7.75 -73.15
CA ALA A 583 34.95 -7.26 -74.08
C ALA A 583 35.10 -8.16 -75.33
N VAL A 584 34.91 -9.46 -75.19
CA VAL A 584 34.96 -10.42 -76.32
C VAL A 584 33.70 -10.28 -77.19
N ASP A 585 32.53 -10.08 -76.59
CA ASP A 585 31.27 -9.91 -77.31
C ASP A 585 31.21 -8.58 -78.08
N GLU A 586 31.74 -7.48 -77.52
CA GLU A 586 31.82 -6.19 -78.21
C GLU A 586 32.67 -6.27 -79.48
N GLU A 587 33.82 -6.94 -79.42
CA GLU A 587 34.70 -7.13 -80.58
C GLU A 587 33.97 -7.91 -81.70
N PHE A 588 33.22 -8.95 -81.32
CA PHE A 588 32.41 -9.73 -82.26
C PHE A 588 31.25 -8.92 -82.88
N LEU A 589 30.56 -8.09 -82.08
CA LEU A 589 29.45 -7.25 -82.57
C LEU A 589 29.92 -6.14 -83.51
N ALA A 590 31.07 -5.52 -83.23
CA ALA A 590 31.65 -4.48 -84.08
C ALA A 590 31.99 -5.02 -85.48
N GLU A 591 32.45 -6.27 -85.57
CA GLU A 591 32.75 -6.93 -86.84
C GLU A 591 31.48 -7.14 -87.68
N LYS A 592 30.36 -7.52 -87.03
CA LYS A 592 29.05 -7.65 -87.71
C LYS A 592 28.44 -6.31 -88.11
N ALA A 593 28.56 -5.27 -87.29
CA ALA A 593 28.01 -3.95 -87.56
C ALA A 593 28.58 -3.35 -88.86
N LYS A 594 29.89 -3.50 -89.10
CA LYS A 594 30.55 -3.07 -90.35
C LYS A 594 29.95 -3.69 -91.61
N VAL A 595 29.46 -4.93 -91.53
CA VAL A 595 28.82 -5.59 -92.68
C VAL A 595 27.49 -4.92 -93.01
N LEU A 596 26.71 -4.56 -91.99
CA LEU A 596 25.39 -3.96 -92.15
C LEU A 596 25.47 -2.49 -92.63
N GLU A 597 26.42 -1.72 -92.10
CA GLU A 597 26.65 -0.33 -92.49
C GLU A 597 26.97 -0.20 -93.99
N ASN A 598 27.86 -1.07 -94.49
CA ASN A 598 28.19 -1.16 -95.91
C ASN A 598 26.98 -1.47 -96.81
N TYR A 599 25.99 -2.21 -96.31
CA TYR A 599 24.76 -2.50 -97.05
C TYR A 599 23.83 -1.28 -97.10
N LEU A 600 23.64 -0.60 -95.97
CA LEU A 600 22.77 0.58 -95.87
C LEU A 600 23.25 1.74 -96.75
N GLU A 601 24.56 2.00 -96.79
CA GLU A 601 25.14 3.07 -97.62
C GLU A 601 24.94 2.82 -99.12
N LYS A 602 25.16 1.59 -99.58
CA LYS A 602 25.13 1.27 -101.02
C LYS A 602 23.72 1.12 -101.58
N GLU A 603 22.85 0.43 -100.86
CA GLU A 603 21.55 0.00 -101.41
C GLU A 603 20.40 0.93 -101.00
N VAL A 604 20.41 1.45 -99.77
CA VAL A 604 19.25 2.15 -99.21
C VAL A 604 19.38 3.67 -99.36
N LEU A 605 20.53 4.24 -99.01
CA LEU A 605 20.70 5.69 -98.89
C LEU A 605 20.41 6.45 -100.19
N LYS A 606 20.82 5.89 -101.34
CA LYS A 606 20.59 6.50 -102.66
C LYS A 606 19.10 6.81 -102.91
N HIS A 607 18.21 5.87 -102.60
CA HIS A 607 16.79 5.99 -102.86
C HIS A 607 16.09 6.97 -101.91
N VAL A 608 16.57 7.05 -100.66
CA VAL A 608 16.07 8.00 -99.65
C VAL A 608 16.45 9.43 -100.02
N VAL A 609 17.69 9.66 -100.48
CA VAL A 609 18.13 10.98 -100.94
C VAL A 609 17.30 11.45 -102.15
N GLU A 610 17.07 10.57 -103.13
CA GLU A 610 16.22 10.88 -104.28
C GLU A 610 14.79 11.26 -103.86
N GLY A 611 14.23 10.57 -102.87
CA GLY A 611 12.90 10.89 -102.35
C GLY A 611 12.82 12.19 -101.59
N LEU A 612 13.85 12.50 -100.78
CA LEU A 612 13.92 13.76 -100.05
C LEU A 612 13.99 14.95 -100.99
N VAL A 613 14.72 14.82 -102.11
CA VAL A 613 14.77 15.84 -103.16
C VAL A 613 13.39 16.06 -103.79
N GLU A 614 12.62 15.01 -104.03
CA GLU A 614 11.28 15.12 -104.63
C GLU A 614 10.26 15.77 -103.67
N VAL A 615 10.32 15.41 -102.39
CA VAL A 615 9.51 16.04 -101.34
C VAL A 615 9.85 17.53 -101.21
N GLY A 616 11.15 17.87 -101.23
CA GLY A 616 11.61 19.26 -101.15
C GLY A 616 11.15 20.13 -102.33
N LYS A 617 10.97 19.55 -103.53
CA LYS A 617 10.45 20.29 -104.70
C LYS A 617 8.97 20.62 -104.59
N ASN A 618 8.16 19.67 -104.11
CA ASN A 618 6.71 19.80 -104.12
C ASN A 618 6.16 20.45 -102.84
N MET A 619 7.01 20.63 -101.82
CA MET A 619 6.69 21.22 -100.50
C MET A 619 5.29 20.81 -100.00
N PRO A 620 5.00 19.49 -99.93
CA PRO A 620 3.70 19.01 -99.49
C PRO A 620 3.47 19.37 -98.02
N LYS A 621 2.19 19.48 -97.63
CA LYS A 621 1.78 19.78 -96.25
C LYS A 621 2.36 18.79 -95.22
N ASP A 622 2.58 17.53 -95.62
CA ASP A 622 3.29 16.53 -94.84
C ASP A 622 4.46 15.95 -95.64
N PRO A 623 5.70 16.39 -95.40
CA PRO A 623 6.88 15.92 -96.12
C PRO A 623 7.28 14.48 -95.76
N ILE A 624 6.98 14.00 -94.56
CA ILE A 624 7.37 12.65 -94.14
C ILE A 624 6.51 11.62 -94.86
N ASP A 625 5.20 11.83 -94.87
CA ASP A 625 4.27 10.92 -95.51
C ASP A 625 4.47 10.93 -97.04
N ALA A 626 4.82 12.09 -97.60
CA ALA A 626 5.22 12.22 -98.99
C ALA A 626 6.52 11.46 -99.32
N LEU A 627 7.52 11.48 -98.42
CA LEU A 627 8.76 10.72 -98.60
C LEU A 627 8.49 9.22 -98.53
N ALA A 628 7.70 8.78 -97.56
CA ALA A 628 7.30 7.37 -97.41
C ALA A 628 6.53 6.91 -98.65
N ALA A 629 5.56 7.69 -99.12
CA ALA A 629 4.85 7.43 -100.36
C ALA A 629 5.79 7.37 -101.57
N PHE A 630 6.77 8.28 -101.67
CA PHE A 630 7.78 8.24 -102.72
C PHE A 630 8.63 6.96 -102.67
N LEU A 631 9.13 6.60 -101.48
CA LEU A 631 9.92 5.40 -101.29
C LEU A 631 9.13 4.12 -101.58
N PHE A 632 7.86 4.06 -101.17
CA PHE A 632 6.97 2.97 -101.56
C PHE A 632 6.71 2.94 -103.06
N ALA A 633 6.57 4.10 -103.71
CA ALA A 633 6.44 4.18 -105.16
C ALA A 633 7.72 3.75 -105.89
N GLN A 634 8.90 4.15 -105.42
CA GLN A 634 10.18 3.71 -105.99
C GLN A 634 10.42 2.22 -105.74
N HIS A 635 10.09 1.71 -104.55
CA HIS A 635 10.13 0.28 -104.28
C HIS A 635 9.18 -0.51 -105.19
N ARG A 636 7.98 0.02 -105.48
CA ARG A 636 7.06 -0.57 -106.47
C ARG A 636 7.60 -0.47 -107.89
N LYS A 637 8.28 0.63 -108.27
CA LYS A 637 8.96 0.74 -109.57
C LYS A 637 10.12 -0.25 -109.67
N LEU A 638 10.93 -0.43 -108.64
CA LEU A 638 12.01 -1.43 -108.61
C LEU A 638 11.45 -2.86 -108.67
N LYS A 639 10.29 -3.12 -108.04
CA LYS A 639 9.57 -4.39 -108.14
C LYS A 639 8.86 -4.64 -109.49
N HIS A 640 8.67 -3.62 -110.34
CA HIS A 640 7.94 -3.72 -111.61
C HIS A 640 8.72 -3.22 -112.84
N GLY A 641 9.96 -2.75 -112.65
CA GLY A 641 10.93 -2.33 -113.66
C GLY A 641 12.14 -3.26 -113.78
N HIS A 642 12.07 -4.42 -113.12
CA HIS A 642 12.88 -5.61 -113.35
C HIS A 642 11.98 -6.83 -113.43
#